data_AF-A0A7L1QPM7-F1
#
_entry.id   AF-A0A7L1QPM7-F1
#
_cell.length_a   1.000
_cell.length_b   1.000
_cell.length_c   1.000
_cell.angle_alpha   90.00
_cell.angle_beta   90.00
_cell.angle_gamma   90.00
#
_symmetry.space_group_name_H-M   'P 1'
#
loop_
_entity.id
_entity.type
_entity.pdbx_description
1 polymer ?
#
loop_
_entity_poly.entity_id
_entity_poly.type
_entity_poly.pdbx_seq_one_letter_code
_entity_poly.pdbx_strand_id
1 'polypeptide(L)'
;GGYEGAEPEVSLTAFVLVALEEARDTCQEHVNSLDESISKAAGFLARSYEQLRRPYTVALASYALALAGELQSEKVLMKHSK
;
A
#
# COMPACT_ATOMS: atom_id res chain seq x y z
N GLY A 1 -14.75 11.71 -16.68
CA GLY A 1 -14.44 10.84 -15.54
C GLY A 1 -13.50 11.59 -14.61
N GLY A 2 -13.83 11.73 -13.33
CA GLY A 2 -13.12 12.56 -12.34
C GLY A 2 -11.84 11.92 -11.80
N TYR A 3 -10.92 11.54 -12.69
CA TYR A 3 -9.63 10.91 -12.35
C TYR A 3 -8.52 11.91 -11.99
N GLU A 4 -8.72 13.21 -12.18
CA GLU A 4 -7.77 14.21 -11.71
C GLU A 4 -7.78 14.27 -10.18
N GLY A 5 -6.66 13.86 -9.57
CA GLY A 5 -6.42 13.95 -8.13
C GLY A 5 -6.84 12.74 -7.29
N ALA A 6 -7.20 11.59 -7.91
CA ALA A 6 -7.66 10.38 -7.21
C ALA A 6 -6.57 9.53 -6.55
N GLU A 7 -5.31 9.96 -6.60
CA GLU A 7 -4.15 9.15 -6.19
C GLU A 7 -4.24 7.70 -6.77
N PRO A 8 -4.56 7.54 -8.07
CA PRO A 8 -4.92 6.24 -8.65
C PRO A 8 -3.74 5.25 -8.62
N GLU A 9 -2.52 5.76 -8.79
CA GLU A 9 -1.30 4.96 -8.70
C GLU A 9 -1.12 4.39 -7.28
N VAL A 10 -1.30 5.22 -6.25
CA VAL A 10 -1.14 4.78 -4.85
C VAL A 10 -2.22 3.77 -4.46
N SER A 11 -3.48 4.06 -4.79
CA SER A 11 -4.59 3.15 -4.46
C SER A 11 -4.47 1.82 -5.20
N LEU A 12 -4.07 1.82 -6.47
CA LEU A 12 -3.81 0.59 -7.23
C LEU A 12 -2.61 -0.19 -6.66
N THR A 13 -1.50 0.49 -6.36
CA THR A 13 -0.33 -0.17 -5.77
C THR A 13 -0.65 -0.76 -4.39
N ALA A 14 -1.42 -0.07 -3.57
CA ALA A 14 -1.86 -0.59 -2.27
C ALA A 14 -2.74 -1.83 -2.42
N PHE A 15 -3.68 -1.82 -3.38
CA PHE A 15 -4.50 -3.00 -3.67
C PHE A 15 -3.65 -4.19 -4.16
N VAL A 16 -2.69 -3.94 -5.06
CA VAL A 16 -1.79 -4.98 -5.56
C VAL A 16 -0.89 -5.52 -4.45
N LEU A 17 -0.36 -4.67 -3.58
CA LEU A 17 0.46 -5.11 -2.45
C LEU A 17 -0.31 -6.05 -1.52
N VAL A 18 -1.57 -5.72 -1.20
CA VAL A 18 -2.43 -6.64 -0.43
C VAL A 18 -2.57 -7.97 -1.15
N ALA A 19 -2.86 -7.99 -2.45
CA ALA A 19 -2.98 -9.23 -3.20
C ALA A 19 -1.67 -10.06 -3.23
N LEU A 20 -0.51 -9.41 -3.28
CA LEU A 20 0.79 -10.09 -3.24
C LEU A 20 1.07 -10.71 -1.87
N GLU A 21 0.74 -10.00 -0.78
CA GLU A 21 0.85 -10.52 0.60
C GLU A 21 -0.10 -11.72 0.82
N GLU A 22 -1.36 -11.62 0.40
CA GLU A 22 -2.34 -12.71 0.53
C GLU A 22 -1.96 -13.94 -0.31
N ALA A 23 -1.31 -13.73 -1.46
CA ALA A 23 -0.83 -14.82 -2.31
C ALA A 23 0.57 -15.33 -1.92
N ARG A 24 1.22 -14.71 -0.93
CA ARG A 24 2.63 -14.94 -0.61
C ARG A 24 2.93 -16.40 -0.32
N ASP A 25 2.13 -17.03 0.54
CA ASP A 25 2.32 -18.43 0.94
C ASP A 25 2.25 -19.42 -0.24
N THR A 26 1.47 -19.09 -1.28
CA THR A 26 1.34 -19.95 -2.48
C THR A 26 2.43 -19.66 -3.52
N CYS A 27 2.78 -18.38 -3.68
CA CYS A 27 3.65 -17.93 -4.76
C CYS A 27 5.14 -17.89 -4.38
N GLN A 28 5.49 -17.88 -3.09
CA GLN A 28 6.87 -17.68 -2.64
C GLN A 28 7.84 -18.77 -3.17
N GLU A 29 7.39 -20.01 -3.28
CA GLU A 29 8.21 -21.11 -3.83
C GLU A 29 8.33 -21.10 -5.36
N HIS A 30 7.41 -20.42 -6.04
CA HIS A 30 7.30 -20.43 -7.50
C HIS A 30 7.81 -19.15 -8.16
N VAL A 31 7.81 -18.04 -7.42
CA VAL A 31 8.12 -16.69 -7.90
C VAL A 31 9.26 -16.11 -7.08
N ASN A 32 10.47 -16.30 -7.57
CA ASN A 32 11.71 -15.85 -6.91
C ASN A 32 11.77 -14.32 -6.71
N SER A 33 11.01 -13.54 -7.48
CA SER A 33 10.97 -12.07 -7.39
C SER A 33 9.87 -11.54 -6.47
N LEU A 34 9.07 -12.41 -5.83
CA LEU A 34 7.88 -11.99 -5.08
C LEU A 34 8.23 -11.08 -3.90
N ASP A 35 9.16 -11.50 -3.04
CA ASP A 35 9.59 -10.71 -1.88
C ASP A 35 10.20 -9.36 -2.32
N GLU A 36 10.91 -9.33 -3.47
CA GLU A 36 11.44 -8.08 -4.04
C GLU A 36 10.31 -7.16 -4.54
N SER A 37 9.30 -7.71 -5.22
CA SER A 37 8.13 -6.96 -5.67
C SER A 37 7.31 -6.39 -4.51
N ILE A 38 7.11 -7.17 -3.45
CA ILE A 38 6.47 -6.73 -2.19
C ILE A 38 7.26 -5.56 -1.60
N SER A 39 8.58 -5.73 -1.42
CA SER A 39 9.45 -4.71 -0.84
C SER A 39 9.43 -3.40 -1.65
N LYS A 40 9.43 -3.51 -2.99
CA LYS A 40 9.35 -2.35 -3.89
C LYS A 40 8.00 -1.62 -3.78
N ALA A 41 6.90 -2.37 -3.75
CA ALA A 41 5.56 -1.80 -3.62
C ALA A 41 5.35 -1.14 -2.25
N ALA A 42 5.75 -1.82 -1.17
CA ALA A 42 5.71 -1.26 0.18
C ALA A 42 6.56 0.01 0.29
N GLY A 43 7.80 -0.01 -0.24
CA GLY A 43 8.68 1.16 -0.25
C GLY A 43 8.11 2.33 -1.06
N PHE A 44 7.42 2.07 -2.17
CA PHE A 44 6.71 3.12 -2.92
C PHE A 44 5.59 3.74 -2.07
N LEU A 45 4.73 2.92 -1.48
CA LEU A 45 3.62 3.39 -0.64
C LEU A 45 4.12 4.17 0.57
N ALA A 46 5.18 3.71 1.24
CA ALA A 46 5.75 4.38 2.40
C ALA A 46 6.24 5.81 2.07
N ARG A 47 6.90 5.99 0.92
CA ARG A 47 7.33 7.33 0.45
C ARG A 47 6.16 8.24 0.10
N SER A 48 5.08 7.68 -0.43
CA SER A 48 3.87 8.44 -0.78
C SER A 48 2.96 8.72 0.42
N TYR A 49 3.03 7.91 1.48
CA TYR A 49 2.05 7.86 2.57
C TYR A 49 1.83 9.21 3.26
N GLU A 50 2.90 9.97 3.55
CA GLU A 50 2.80 11.26 4.23
C GLU A 50 2.12 12.37 3.39
N GLN A 51 2.10 12.19 2.07
CA GLN A 51 1.57 13.18 1.13
C GLN A 51 0.13 12.89 0.71
N LEU A 52 -0.42 11.75 1.12
CA LEU A 52 -1.78 11.34 0.79
C LEU A 52 -2.81 12.25 1.44
N ARG A 53 -3.86 12.57 0.70
CA ARG A 53 -4.91 13.51 1.12
C ARG A 53 -6.28 12.87 1.21
N ARG A 54 -6.53 11.80 0.45
CA ARG A 54 -7.85 11.17 0.40
C ARG A 54 -7.99 10.12 1.49
N PRO A 55 -9.02 10.19 2.35
CA PRO A 55 -9.22 9.22 3.42
C PRO A 55 -9.22 7.76 2.93
N TYR A 56 -9.85 7.49 1.78
CA TYR A 56 -9.86 6.17 1.18
C TYR A 56 -8.46 5.66 0.83
N THR A 57 -7.66 6.46 0.12
CA THR A 57 -6.28 6.08 -0.25
C THR A 57 -5.41 5.91 0.99
N VAL A 58 -5.54 6.81 1.97
CA VAL A 58 -4.81 6.74 3.25
C VAL A 58 -5.14 5.44 3.99
N ALA A 59 -6.42 5.08 4.09
CA ALA A 59 -6.86 3.85 4.74
C ALA A 59 -6.31 2.61 4.04
N LEU A 60 -6.46 2.54 2.71
CA LEU A 60 -5.99 1.40 1.93
C LEU A 60 -4.46 1.25 1.98
N ALA A 61 -3.72 2.35 1.83
CA ALA A 61 -2.26 2.34 1.92
C ALA A 61 -1.78 2.00 3.34
N SER A 62 -2.46 2.49 4.38
CA SER A 62 -2.12 2.14 5.77
C SER A 62 -2.30 0.66 6.06
N TYR A 63 -3.39 0.07 5.55
CA TYR A 63 -3.64 -1.37 5.69
C TYR A 63 -2.59 -2.18 4.95
N ALA A 64 -2.30 -1.84 3.69
CA ALA A 64 -1.30 -2.54 2.89
C ALA A 64 0.11 -2.47 3.52
N LEU A 65 0.51 -1.31 4.04
CA LEU A 65 1.78 -1.15 4.75
C LEU A 65 1.82 -1.92 6.09
N ALA A 66 0.71 -1.97 6.81
CA ALA A 66 0.62 -2.74 8.05
C ALA A 66 0.74 -4.24 7.79
N LEU A 67 0.11 -4.73 6.71
CA LEU A 67 0.18 -6.13 6.29
C LEU A 67 1.62 -6.53 5.91
N ALA A 68 2.32 -5.67 5.16
CA ALA A 68 3.72 -5.88 4.79
C ALA A 68 4.72 -5.60 5.94
N GLY A 69 4.27 -5.22 7.14
CA GLY A 69 5.12 -4.90 8.29
C GLY A 69 5.93 -3.60 8.18
N GLU A 70 5.58 -2.72 7.24
CA GLU A 70 6.31 -1.50 6.88
C GLU A 70 5.63 -0.19 7.35
N LEU A 71 4.53 -0.29 8.12
CA LEU A 71 3.83 0.88 8.63
C LEU A 71 4.60 1.53 9.79
N GLN A 72 5.27 2.64 9.49
CA GLN A 72 6.07 3.38 10.48
C GLN A 72 5.24 4.17 11.51
N SER A 73 4.02 4.62 11.15
CA SER A 73 3.20 5.47 12.02
C SER A 73 1.74 5.58 11.55
N GLU A 74 0.79 5.29 12.44
CA GLU A 74 -0.65 5.46 12.22
C GLU A 74 -1.12 6.92 12.21
N LYS A 75 -0.23 7.89 12.51
CA LYS A 75 -0.57 9.32 12.64
C LYS A 75 -1.27 9.89 11.42
N VAL A 76 -0.90 9.45 10.21
CA VAL A 76 -1.53 9.93 8.97
C VAL A 76 -2.95 9.38 8.88
N LEU A 77 -3.17 8.09 9.14
CA LEU A 77 -4.52 7.52 9.20
C LEU A 77 -5.41 8.25 10.22
N MET A 78 -4.89 8.46 11.44
CA MET A 78 -5.63 9.13 12.51
C MET A 78 -5.97 10.59 12.18
N LYS A 79 -5.12 11.29 11.42
CA LYS A 79 -5.39 12.66 10.95
C LYS A 79 -6.55 12.72 9.96
N HIS A 80 -6.79 11.66 9.20
CA HIS A 80 -7.82 11.58 8.16
C HIS A 80 -9.10 10.85 8.61
N SER A 81 -9.22 10.49 9.90
CA SER A 81 -10.37 9.75 10.49
C SER A 81 -11.53 10.66 10.96
N LYS A 82 -11.59 11.92 10.52
CA LYS A 82 -12.65 12.88 10.89
C LYS A 82 -13.60 13.19 9.74
#